data_AF-A0A6A6VEG2-F1
#
_entry.id   AF-A0A6A6VEG2-F1
#
_cell.length_a   1.000
_cell.length_b   1.000
_cell.length_c   1.000
_cell.angle_alpha   90.00
_cell.angle_beta   90.00
_cell.angle_gamma   90.00
#
_symmetry.space_group_name_H-M   'P 1'
#
loop_
_entity.id
_entity.type
_entity.pdbx_description
1 polymer ?
#
loop_
_entity_poly.entity_id
_entity_poly.type
_entity_poly.pdbx_seq_one_letter_code
_entity_poly.pdbx_strand_id
1 'polypeptide(L)'
;MLYMPGPFMSAHLDAWFKPEARREKDKALFVLEQLHILIHKVDANRQTSYVLYESFRRSLRQALEGSGTARSFGIRPSQPNSKRVDIAFLDDYARKQWDTLLFYMVGNTVGLKGGDMGSDISDDTIGLLKLGNLVQSSYGRTTITQAGFNFVLQATSAQVWSLLIVYLKHAESHLGLSETEILSFLFMLGFLELGEDYSTAALTRTQLTTLDILCDLGIAYRPSKSSTSFYPTRLAVSLVSDSASLPASGHSNPTGGYIIVETNHRVYAYTTSLLQIAVLSLFTRLTTRFPNLVSGKITRQSVQKAIKLGISSQQIISYLTAHAHPQMRKTQPFLPPTVIDQIRLWEFDRERVEVTQGYLMKEFNTESEYRDTAAYAESLGVLVWRNDMKKVFFVDRIEQMTTYLERRNRGH
;
A
#
# COMPACT_ATOMS: atom_id res chain seq x y z
N MET A 1 1.57 -27.84 -23.37
CA MET A 1 1.06 -26.87 -24.37
C MET A 1 2.16 -26.13 -25.12
N LEU A 2 3.22 -25.61 -24.47
CA LEU A 2 4.26 -24.80 -25.13
C LEU A 2 4.88 -25.47 -26.38
N TYR A 3 5.21 -26.76 -26.33
CA TYR A 3 5.78 -27.53 -27.45
C TYR A 3 4.76 -28.34 -28.26
N MET A 4 3.47 -28.30 -27.90
CA MET A 4 2.45 -29.13 -28.55
C MET A 4 2.02 -28.53 -29.89
N PRO A 5 2.02 -29.29 -31.00
CA PRO A 5 1.66 -28.76 -32.32
C PRO A 5 0.17 -28.43 -32.45
N GLY A 6 -0.70 -29.10 -31.68
CA GLY A 6 -2.16 -28.92 -31.71
C GLY A 6 -2.77 -28.40 -30.41
N PRO A 7 -4.06 -28.03 -30.44
CA PRO A 7 -4.82 -27.59 -29.27
C PRO A 7 -4.98 -28.73 -28.25
N PHE A 8 -4.96 -28.41 -26.96
CA PHE A 8 -5.04 -29.43 -25.90
C PHE A 8 -6.48 -29.58 -25.41
N MET A 9 -7.05 -30.78 -25.51
CA MET A 9 -8.47 -30.98 -25.19
C MET A 9 -8.74 -30.97 -23.68
N SER A 10 -9.90 -30.45 -23.28
CA SER A 10 -10.33 -30.37 -21.89
C SER A 10 -10.48 -31.73 -21.22
N ALA A 11 -10.97 -32.74 -21.94
CA ALA A 11 -11.10 -34.11 -21.44
C ALA A 11 -9.75 -34.71 -21.00
N HIS A 12 -8.67 -34.39 -21.70
CA HIS A 12 -7.31 -34.82 -21.32
C HIS A 12 -6.79 -34.02 -20.12
N LEU A 13 -7.14 -32.73 -20.02
CA LEU A 13 -6.83 -31.93 -18.84
C LEU A 13 -7.53 -32.51 -17.60
N ASP A 14 -8.82 -32.84 -17.69
CA ASP A 14 -9.60 -33.43 -16.59
C ASP A 14 -9.03 -34.78 -16.11
N ALA A 15 -8.46 -35.57 -17.01
CA ALA A 15 -7.82 -36.84 -16.67
C ALA A 15 -6.50 -36.67 -15.89
N TRP A 16 -5.84 -35.51 -15.97
CA TRP A 16 -4.56 -35.25 -15.29
C TRP A 16 -4.74 -34.82 -13.83
N PHE A 17 -5.93 -34.39 -13.42
CA PHE A 17 -6.20 -33.93 -12.06
C PHE A 17 -6.98 -34.95 -11.26
N LYS A 18 -6.58 -35.14 -10.00
CA LYS A 18 -7.35 -35.91 -9.03
C LYS A 18 -8.68 -35.20 -8.73
N PRO A 19 -9.76 -35.93 -8.41
CA PRO A 19 -11.07 -35.34 -8.12
C PRO A 19 -11.05 -34.33 -6.95
N GLU A 20 -10.15 -34.52 -5.97
CA GLU A 20 -9.96 -33.63 -4.82
C GLU A 20 -9.40 -32.25 -5.22
N ALA A 21 -8.61 -32.17 -6.29
CA ALA A 21 -7.92 -30.95 -6.73
C ALA A 21 -8.70 -30.14 -7.79
N ARG A 22 -9.96 -30.50 -8.10
CA ARG A 22 -10.77 -29.81 -9.12
C ARG A 22 -10.94 -28.32 -8.83
N ARG A 23 -11.13 -27.95 -7.56
CA ARG A 23 -11.28 -26.53 -7.16
C ARG A 23 -10.02 -25.71 -7.42
N GLU A 24 -8.83 -26.29 -7.24
CA GLU A 24 -7.56 -25.60 -7.49
C GLU A 24 -7.30 -25.47 -9.00
N LYS A 25 -7.61 -26.51 -9.76
CA LYS A 25 -7.59 -26.48 -11.23
C LYS A 25 -8.48 -25.34 -11.76
N ASP A 26 -9.73 -25.27 -11.32
CA ASP A 26 -10.68 -24.27 -11.83
C ASP A 26 -10.22 -22.85 -11.49
N LYS A 27 -9.66 -22.64 -10.29
CA LYS A 27 -9.03 -21.37 -9.91
C LYS A 27 -7.84 -21.04 -10.81
N ALA A 28 -6.95 -22.00 -11.07
CA ALA A 28 -5.77 -21.77 -11.92
C ALA A 28 -6.16 -21.47 -13.36
N LEU A 29 -7.14 -22.20 -13.92
CA LEU A 29 -7.67 -21.92 -15.25
C LEU A 29 -8.31 -20.53 -15.33
N PHE A 30 -9.12 -20.17 -14.34
CA PHE A 30 -9.71 -18.84 -14.26
C PHE A 30 -8.65 -17.73 -14.25
N VAL A 31 -7.58 -17.89 -13.46
CA VAL A 31 -6.47 -16.92 -13.44
C VAL A 31 -5.76 -16.86 -14.79
N LEU A 32 -5.48 -18.00 -15.44
CA LEU A 32 -4.84 -18.05 -16.76
C LEU A 32 -5.70 -17.43 -17.88
N GLU A 33 -7.02 -17.57 -17.77
CA GLU A 33 -8.00 -16.95 -18.66
C GLU A 33 -8.07 -15.45 -18.44
N GLN A 34 -8.12 -15.00 -17.17
CA GLN A 34 -8.09 -13.57 -16.81
C GLN A 34 -6.80 -12.87 -17.26
N LEU A 35 -5.67 -13.57 -17.20
CA LEU A 35 -4.38 -13.05 -17.70
C LEU A 35 -4.24 -13.14 -19.23
N HIS A 36 -5.27 -13.63 -19.93
CA HIS A 36 -5.26 -13.84 -21.39
C HIS A 36 -4.09 -14.69 -21.91
N ILE A 37 -3.55 -15.58 -21.07
CA ILE A 37 -2.46 -16.50 -21.43
C ILE A 37 -3.03 -17.68 -22.22
N LEU A 38 -4.24 -18.11 -21.84
CA LEU A 38 -4.90 -19.31 -22.36
C LEU A 38 -6.24 -18.92 -23.00
N ILE A 39 -6.45 -19.41 -24.22
CA ILE A 39 -7.64 -19.18 -25.04
C ILE A 39 -8.46 -20.46 -25.06
N HIS A 40 -9.75 -20.31 -24.79
CA HIS A 40 -10.74 -21.37 -24.91
C HIS A 40 -11.27 -21.39 -26.34
N LYS A 41 -11.00 -22.47 -27.07
CA LYS A 41 -11.58 -22.72 -28.39
C LYS A 41 -12.61 -23.83 -28.28
N VAL A 42 -13.86 -23.52 -28.57
CA VAL A 42 -14.92 -24.51 -28.74
C VAL A 42 -14.94 -24.90 -30.20
N ASP A 43 -14.67 -26.18 -30.48
CA ASP A 43 -14.70 -26.70 -31.84
C ASP A 43 -16.15 -26.96 -32.29
N ALA A 44 -16.37 -27.17 -33.60
CA ALA A 44 -17.70 -27.40 -34.19
C ALA A 44 -18.47 -28.58 -33.53
N ASN A 45 -17.73 -29.52 -32.94
CA ASN A 45 -18.26 -30.68 -32.19
C ASN A 45 -18.58 -30.39 -30.71
N ARG A 46 -18.66 -29.11 -30.28
CA ARG A 46 -18.83 -28.67 -28.88
C ARG A 46 -17.74 -29.15 -27.91
N GLN A 47 -16.59 -29.58 -28.42
CA GLN A 47 -15.44 -29.94 -27.60
C GLN A 47 -14.64 -28.69 -27.25
N THR A 48 -14.36 -28.51 -25.96
CA THR A 48 -13.54 -27.42 -25.46
C THR A 48 -12.06 -27.81 -25.55
N SER A 49 -11.28 -26.94 -26.18
CA SER A 49 -9.84 -27.07 -26.30
C SER A 49 -9.14 -25.81 -25.81
N TYR A 50 -7.95 -26.00 -25.26
CA TYR A 50 -7.13 -24.99 -24.64
C TYR A 50 -5.91 -24.74 -25.51
N VAL A 51 -5.69 -23.47 -25.85
CA VAL A 51 -4.56 -23.02 -26.68
C VAL A 51 -3.88 -21.86 -25.98
N LEU A 52 -2.54 -21.84 -25.95
CA LEU A 52 -1.81 -20.67 -25.46
C LEU A 52 -1.85 -19.55 -26.50
N TYR A 53 -1.91 -18.30 -26.04
CA TYR A 53 -1.81 -17.16 -26.94
C TYR A 53 -0.48 -17.21 -27.72
N GLU A 54 -0.53 -17.01 -29.05
CA GLU A 54 0.62 -17.30 -29.92
C GLU A 54 1.84 -16.40 -29.62
N SER A 55 1.62 -15.13 -29.27
CA SER A 55 2.74 -14.24 -28.90
C SER A 55 3.40 -14.67 -27.59
N PHE A 56 2.61 -15.08 -26.59
CA PHE A 56 3.11 -15.58 -25.31
C PHE A 56 3.87 -16.90 -25.49
N ARG A 57 3.31 -17.80 -26.31
CA ARG A 57 3.97 -19.07 -26.66
C ARG A 57 5.31 -18.84 -27.34
N ARG A 58 5.37 -17.91 -28.30
CA ARG A 58 6.61 -17.56 -29.01
C ARG A 58 7.63 -16.91 -28.10
N SER A 59 7.24 -15.92 -27.29
CA SER A 59 8.16 -15.23 -26.37
C SER A 59 8.69 -16.15 -25.27
N LEU A 60 7.86 -17.04 -24.71
CA LEU A 60 8.30 -18.00 -23.71
C LEU A 60 9.24 -19.06 -24.28
N ARG A 61 9.02 -19.51 -25.53
CA ARG A 61 9.99 -20.38 -26.23
C ARG A 61 11.32 -19.69 -26.45
N GLN A 62 11.29 -18.43 -26.91
CA GLN A 62 12.51 -17.63 -27.10
C GLN A 62 13.28 -17.45 -25.80
N ALA A 63 12.59 -17.24 -24.68
CA ALA A 63 13.20 -17.13 -23.36
C ALA A 63 13.88 -18.45 -22.91
N LEU A 64 13.25 -19.60 -23.18
CA LEU A 64 13.80 -20.92 -22.80
C LEU A 64 14.93 -21.40 -23.72
N GLU A 65 14.81 -21.13 -25.02
CA GLU A 65 15.80 -21.55 -26.03
C GLU A 65 16.97 -20.57 -26.12
N GLY A 66 16.94 -19.46 -25.36
CA GLY A 66 17.92 -18.38 -25.41
C GLY A 66 18.01 -17.71 -26.79
N SER A 67 17.05 -17.99 -27.68
CA SER A 67 17.07 -17.57 -29.07
C SER A 67 16.22 -16.32 -29.25
N GLY A 68 16.89 -15.18 -29.23
CA GLY A 68 16.28 -13.89 -29.52
C GLY A 68 17.32 -12.81 -29.68
N THR A 69 17.16 -11.99 -30.72
CA THR A 69 17.75 -10.64 -30.83
C THR A 69 17.10 -9.64 -29.86
N ALA A 70 16.21 -10.12 -29.00
CA ALA A 70 15.43 -9.32 -28.09
C ALA A 70 16.27 -8.92 -26.89
N ARG A 71 16.24 -7.62 -26.60
CA ARG A 71 16.88 -6.88 -25.50
C ARG A 71 16.35 -7.28 -24.11
N SER A 72 15.87 -8.52 -23.95
CA SER A 72 15.06 -9.00 -22.83
C SER A 72 15.83 -9.08 -21.50
N PHE A 73 17.16 -9.16 -21.55
CA PHE A 73 18.02 -9.26 -20.36
C PHE A 73 19.03 -8.11 -20.22
N GLY A 74 18.76 -6.97 -20.88
CA GLY A 74 19.66 -5.82 -20.90
C GLY A 74 20.91 -6.04 -21.79
N ILE A 75 21.57 -4.95 -22.18
CA ILE A 75 22.80 -5.00 -22.97
C ILE A 75 23.97 -4.65 -22.07
N ARG A 76 24.90 -5.58 -21.90
CA ARG A 76 26.17 -5.33 -21.23
C ARG A 76 27.01 -4.38 -22.10
N PRO A 77 27.57 -3.31 -21.54
CA PRO A 77 28.41 -2.39 -22.30
C PRO A 77 29.67 -3.10 -22.79
N SER A 78 30.08 -2.76 -24.02
CA SER A 78 31.21 -3.40 -24.71
C SER A 78 32.58 -3.12 -24.07
N GLN A 79 32.65 -2.16 -23.15
CA GLN A 79 33.84 -1.83 -22.37
C GLN A 79 33.44 -1.83 -20.89
N PRO A 80 33.94 -2.76 -20.06
CA PRO A 80 33.70 -2.72 -18.63
C PRO A 80 34.35 -1.44 -18.09
N ASN A 81 33.54 -0.57 -17.48
CA ASN A 81 34.10 0.54 -16.73
C ASN A 81 35.02 -0.04 -15.63
N SER A 82 36.27 0.45 -15.58
CA SER A 82 37.34 -0.02 -14.70
C SER A 82 37.04 0.07 -13.18
N LYS A 83 35.87 0.59 -12.81
CA LYS A 83 35.36 0.64 -11.44
C LYS A 83 34.07 -0.16 -11.34
N ARG A 84 34.19 -1.47 -11.13
CA ARG A 84 33.05 -2.28 -10.64
C ARG A 84 32.57 -1.64 -9.33
N VAL A 85 31.34 -1.17 -9.32
CA VAL A 85 30.73 -0.63 -8.11
C VAL A 85 30.46 -1.80 -7.18
N ASP A 86 30.91 -1.70 -5.94
CA ASP A 86 30.72 -2.76 -4.96
C ASP A 86 29.23 -2.91 -4.62
N ILE A 87 28.78 -4.15 -4.43
CA ILE A 87 27.38 -4.48 -4.08
C ILE A 87 27.02 -3.82 -2.74
N ALA A 88 27.98 -3.77 -1.80
CA ALA A 88 27.79 -3.10 -0.52
C ALA A 88 27.51 -1.60 -0.66
N PHE A 89 28.17 -0.93 -1.62
CA PHE A 89 27.91 0.47 -1.91
C PHE A 89 26.52 0.69 -2.50
N LEU A 90 26.09 -0.18 -3.43
CA LEU A 90 24.75 -0.12 -4.02
C LEU A 90 23.65 -0.31 -2.96
N ASP A 91 23.88 -1.21 -2.00
CA ASP A 91 22.97 -1.44 -0.89
C ASP A 91 22.88 -0.24 0.06
N ASP A 92 24.02 0.39 0.38
CA ASP A 92 24.05 1.61 1.19
C ASP A 92 23.38 2.80 0.48
N TYR A 93 23.59 2.93 -0.83
CA TYR A 93 22.94 3.95 -1.63
C TYR A 93 21.42 3.75 -1.67
N ALA A 94 20.95 2.55 -2.01
CA ALA A 94 19.53 2.24 -2.08
C ALA A 94 18.85 2.48 -0.72
N ARG A 95 19.49 2.04 0.38
CA ARG A 95 18.99 2.28 1.74
C ARG A 95 18.89 3.75 2.08
N LYS A 96 19.92 4.55 1.79
CA LYS A 96 19.92 5.99 2.07
C LYS A 96 18.81 6.71 1.28
N GLN A 97 18.68 6.45 -0.01
CA GLN A 97 17.63 7.09 -0.83
C GLN A 97 16.22 6.73 -0.33
N TRP A 98 16.00 5.45 -0.05
CA TRP A 98 14.71 4.97 0.44
C TRP A 98 14.37 5.53 1.83
N ASP A 99 15.34 5.53 2.76
CA ASP A 99 15.16 6.10 4.10
C ASP A 99 14.91 7.61 4.06
N THR A 100 15.58 8.34 3.16
CA THR A 100 15.34 9.78 2.93
C THR A 100 13.91 10.01 2.46
N LEU A 101 13.40 9.21 1.52
CA LEU A 101 12.02 9.30 1.04
C LEU A 101 11.00 9.03 2.15
N LEU A 102 11.19 7.95 2.92
CA LEU A 102 10.30 7.63 4.04
C LEU A 102 10.39 8.68 5.16
N PHE A 103 11.58 9.22 5.41
CA PHE A 103 11.77 10.30 6.37
C PHE A 103 11.10 11.59 5.92
N TYR A 104 11.02 11.89 4.62
CA TYR A 104 10.25 13.04 4.15
C TYR A 104 8.75 12.90 4.43
N MET A 105 8.19 11.70 4.26
CA MET A 105 6.79 11.42 4.57
C MET A 105 6.47 11.60 6.06
N VAL A 106 7.37 11.13 6.93
CA VAL A 106 7.11 11.07 8.39
C VAL A 106 7.73 12.26 9.13
N GLY A 107 8.99 12.59 8.89
CA GLY A 107 9.77 13.61 9.58
C GLY A 107 9.15 15.01 9.54
N ASN A 108 8.54 15.40 8.41
CA ASN A 108 7.87 16.69 8.30
C ASN A 108 6.60 16.79 9.18
N THR A 109 5.94 15.66 9.47
CA THR A 109 4.77 15.62 10.37
C THR A 109 5.13 15.71 11.85
N VAL A 110 6.31 15.22 12.22
CA VAL A 110 6.78 15.12 13.60
C VAL A 110 7.52 16.40 14.04
N GLY A 111 7.88 17.29 13.10
CA GLY A 111 8.67 18.48 13.39
C GLY A 111 10.14 18.16 13.68
N LEU A 112 10.57 16.93 13.39
CA LEU A 112 11.97 16.55 13.29
C LEU A 112 12.49 17.13 11.98
N LYS A 113 12.82 18.43 11.98
CA LYS A 113 13.67 18.99 10.93
C LYS A 113 15.02 18.30 11.03
N GLY A 114 15.18 17.18 10.32
CA GLY A 114 16.50 16.70 9.97
C GLY A 114 17.17 17.84 9.19
N GLY A 115 18.24 18.42 9.73
CA GLY A 115 19.09 19.29 8.93
C GLY A 115 19.53 18.54 7.68
N ASP A 116 19.55 19.22 6.53
CA ASP A 116 20.05 18.77 5.21
C ASP A 116 19.46 17.48 4.61
N MET A 117 18.70 16.69 5.37
CA MET A 117 18.26 15.33 4.98
C MET A 117 16.86 15.30 4.34
N GLY A 118 16.20 16.46 4.17
CA GLY A 118 14.88 16.57 3.57
C GLY A 118 14.83 17.42 2.29
N SER A 119 15.97 18.00 1.89
CA SER A 119 16.12 18.90 0.74
C SER A 119 16.52 18.22 -0.56
N ASP A 120 16.90 16.94 -0.51
CA ASP A 120 17.50 16.23 -1.65
C ASP A 120 16.50 15.41 -2.48
N ILE A 121 15.20 15.47 -2.15
CA ILE A 121 14.18 14.72 -2.87
C ILE A 121 13.68 15.54 -4.06
N SER A 122 13.63 14.92 -5.23
CA SER A 122 13.13 15.56 -6.46
C SER A 122 11.66 15.96 -6.36
N ASP A 123 11.31 17.10 -6.95
CA ASP A 123 9.91 17.57 -7.00
C ASP A 123 8.98 16.54 -7.67
N ASP A 124 9.50 15.74 -8.60
CA ASP A 124 8.76 14.67 -9.29
C ASP A 124 8.35 13.55 -8.33
N THR A 125 9.24 13.12 -7.43
CA THR A 125 8.93 12.09 -6.43
C THR A 125 7.97 12.63 -5.36
N ILE A 126 8.10 13.91 -4.97
CA ILE A 126 7.12 14.58 -4.11
C ILE A 126 5.75 14.68 -4.78
N GLY A 127 5.72 14.98 -6.08
CA GLY A 127 4.51 14.96 -6.91
C GLY A 127 3.86 13.58 -6.86
N LEU A 128 4.64 12.52 -7.05
CA LEU A 128 4.18 11.13 -7.00
C LEU A 128 3.58 10.77 -5.63
N LEU A 129 4.21 11.19 -4.52
CA LEU A 129 3.68 10.95 -3.17
C LEU A 129 2.34 11.65 -2.93
N LYS A 130 2.16 12.87 -3.48
CA LYS A 130 0.89 13.60 -3.40
C LYS A 130 -0.20 12.94 -4.25
N LEU A 131 0.16 12.48 -5.44
CA LEU A 131 -0.75 11.80 -6.37
C LEU A 131 -1.22 10.45 -5.83
N GLY A 132 -0.33 9.69 -5.19
CA GLY A 132 -0.67 8.45 -4.48
C GLY A 132 -1.53 8.65 -3.24
N ASN A 133 -1.92 9.90 -2.93
CA ASN A 133 -2.58 10.30 -1.69
C ASN A 133 -1.85 9.75 -0.46
N LEU A 134 -0.52 9.58 -0.53
CA LEU A 134 0.31 9.14 0.59
C LEU A 134 0.64 10.33 1.50
N VAL A 135 0.62 11.51 0.91
CA VAL A 135 1.03 12.76 1.54
C VAL A 135 0.08 13.88 1.10
N GLN A 136 -0.38 14.68 2.06
CA GLN A 136 -1.21 15.86 1.82
C GLN A 136 -0.45 17.13 2.21
N SER A 137 -0.56 18.19 1.41
CA SER A 137 -0.04 19.50 1.79
C SER A 137 -1.13 20.28 2.54
N SER A 138 -0.94 20.54 3.83
CA SER A 138 -1.84 21.36 4.64
C SER A 138 -1.08 22.59 5.15
N TYR A 139 -1.53 23.79 4.76
CA TYR A 139 -0.93 25.08 5.16
C TYR A 139 0.60 25.16 5.03
N GLY A 140 1.15 24.68 3.90
CA GLY A 140 2.60 24.68 3.65
C GLY A 140 3.39 23.62 4.43
N ARG A 141 2.71 22.76 5.21
CA ARG A 141 3.32 21.58 5.84
C ARG A 141 2.80 20.31 5.19
N THR A 142 3.74 19.43 4.88
CA THR A 142 3.49 18.11 4.34
C THR A 142 3.05 17.17 5.48
N THR A 143 1.81 16.69 5.45
CA THR A 143 1.25 15.75 6.43
C THR A 143 0.98 14.39 5.79
N ILE A 144 1.36 13.31 6.46
CA ILE A 144 1.05 11.93 6.05
C ILE A 144 -0.45 11.67 6.13
N THR A 145 -0.99 10.93 5.17
CA THR A 145 -2.39 10.48 5.15
C THR A 145 -2.53 9.09 5.77
N GLN A 146 -3.77 8.62 5.95
CA GLN A 146 -4.04 7.23 6.34
C GLN A 146 -3.40 6.21 5.38
N ALA A 147 -3.47 6.47 4.07
CA ALA A 147 -2.87 5.60 3.05
C ALA A 147 -1.34 5.64 3.13
N GLY A 148 -0.75 6.82 3.34
CA GLY A 148 0.68 6.99 3.55
C GLY A 148 1.20 6.27 4.79
N PHE A 149 0.44 6.27 5.88
CA PHE A 149 0.83 5.52 7.07
C PHE A 149 0.80 4.01 6.82
N ASN A 150 -0.28 3.49 6.21
CA ASN A 150 -0.35 2.09 5.78
C ASN A 150 0.84 1.70 4.91
N PHE A 151 1.21 2.56 3.96
CA PHE A 151 2.37 2.38 3.11
C PHE A 151 3.65 2.22 3.93
N VAL A 152 3.93 3.13 4.87
CA VAL A 152 5.14 3.05 5.73
C VAL A 152 5.19 1.77 6.56
N LEU A 153 4.05 1.15 6.87
CA LEU A 153 3.97 -0.10 7.62
C LEU A 153 4.15 -1.37 6.77
N GLN A 154 4.08 -1.27 5.45
CA GLN A 154 4.24 -2.43 4.56
C GLN A 154 5.69 -2.92 4.52
N ALA A 155 5.90 -4.15 4.05
CA ALA A 155 7.23 -4.65 3.71
C ALA A 155 7.86 -3.78 2.61
N THR A 156 9.19 -3.66 2.61
CA THR A 156 9.92 -2.82 1.64
C THR A 156 9.57 -3.14 0.19
N SER A 157 9.48 -4.42 -0.18
CA SER A 157 9.07 -4.86 -1.53
C SER A 157 7.66 -4.37 -1.90
N ALA A 158 6.70 -4.47 -0.97
CA ALA A 158 5.33 -3.99 -1.16
C ALA A 158 5.24 -2.46 -1.24
N GLN A 159 6.07 -1.74 -0.48
CA GLN A 159 6.19 -0.28 -0.59
C GLN A 159 6.67 0.12 -1.99
N VAL A 160 7.73 -0.51 -2.49
CA VAL A 160 8.23 -0.19 -3.84
C VAL A 160 7.16 -0.48 -4.89
N TRP A 161 6.49 -1.64 -4.84
CA TRP A 161 5.42 -1.98 -5.78
C TRP A 161 4.24 -1.02 -5.73
N SER A 162 3.77 -0.64 -4.55
CA SER A 162 2.64 0.29 -4.44
C SER A 162 2.98 1.67 -5.03
N LEU A 163 4.21 2.14 -4.83
CA LEU A 163 4.70 3.39 -5.42
C LEU A 163 4.85 3.28 -6.95
N LEU A 164 5.37 2.16 -7.45
CA LEU A 164 5.45 1.88 -8.90
C LEU A 164 4.07 1.77 -9.56
N ILE A 165 3.07 1.21 -8.88
CA ILE A 165 1.69 1.15 -9.40
C ILE A 165 1.09 2.57 -9.48
N VAL A 166 1.34 3.42 -8.48
CA VAL A 166 0.93 4.83 -8.53
C VAL A 166 1.63 5.54 -9.70
N TYR A 167 2.92 5.26 -9.91
CA TYR A 167 3.67 5.78 -11.05
C TYR A 167 3.05 5.35 -12.38
N LEU A 168 2.78 4.07 -12.58
CA LEU A 168 2.24 3.52 -13.83
C LEU A 168 0.89 4.16 -14.20
N LYS A 169 -0.05 4.21 -13.25
CA LYS A 169 -1.37 4.84 -13.45
C LYS A 169 -1.26 6.32 -13.84
N HIS A 170 -0.28 7.02 -13.26
CA HIS A 170 -0.08 8.43 -13.52
C HIS A 170 0.71 8.71 -14.80
N ALA A 171 1.69 7.86 -15.12
CA ALA A 171 2.52 7.96 -16.31
C ALA A 171 1.68 7.89 -17.60
N GLU A 172 0.64 7.06 -17.60
CA GLU A 172 -0.34 6.99 -18.69
C GLU A 172 -1.17 8.28 -18.78
N SER A 173 -1.72 8.74 -17.66
CA SER A 173 -2.67 9.86 -17.62
C SER A 173 -2.05 11.25 -17.87
N HIS A 174 -0.83 11.48 -17.40
CA HIS A 174 -0.21 12.82 -17.41
C HIS A 174 1.01 12.97 -18.32
N LEU A 175 1.77 11.89 -18.56
CA LEU A 175 2.99 11.94 -19.38
C LEU A 175 2.80 11.30 -20.76
N GLY A 176 1.69 10.59 -21.01
CA GLY A 176 1.44 9.89 -22.28
C GLY A 176 2.47 8.79 -22.56
N LEU A 177 3.10 8.25 -21.51
CA LEU A 177 4.10 7.19 -21.64
C LEU A 177 3.39 5.85 -21.83
N SER A 178 3.94 5.00 -22.69
CA SER A 178 3.44 3.65 -22.91
C SER A 178 3.67 2.79 -21.66
N GLU A 179 2.57 2.40 -21.00
CA GLU A 179 2.59 1.50 -19.82
C GLU A 179 3.37 0.21 -20.13
N THR A 180 3.24 -0.30 -21.35
CA THR A 180 3.92 -1.51 -21.83
C THR A 180 5.45 -1.37 -21.86
N GLU A 181 5.99 -0.20 -22.20
CA GLU A 181 7.44 0.05 -22.21
C GLU A 181 8.01 0.18 -20.79
N ILE A 182 7.23 0.76 -19.87
CA ILE A 182 7.60 0.89 -18.46
C ILE A 182 7.57 -0.49 -17.78
N LEU A 183 6.49 -1.25 -17.95
CA LEU A 183 6.36 -2.59 -17.37
C LEU A 183 7.43 -3.55 -17.90
N SER A 184 7.67 -3.55 -19.22
CA SER A 184 8.73 -4.39 -19.80
C SER A 184 10.11 -4.01 -19.27
N PHE A 185 10.38 -2.72 -19.03
CA PHE A 185 11.62 -2.26 -18.40
C PHE A 185 11.72 -2.66 -16.93
N LEU A 186 10.65 -2.55 -16.14
CA LEU A 186 10.63 -3.00 -14.74
C LEU A 186 10.87 -4.51 -14.62
N PHE A 187 10.28 -5.32 -15.50
CA PHE A 187 10.55 -6.75 -15.53
C PHE A 187 12.00 -7.05 -15.96
N MET A 188 12.53 -6.33 -16.94
CA MET A 188 13.95 -6.44 -17.32
C MET A 188 14.85 -6.19 -16.11
N LEU A 189 14.61 -5.10 -15.36
CA LEU A 189 15.38 -4.71 -14.17
C LEU A 189 15.42 -5.81 -13.10
N GLY A 190 14.31 -6.55 -12.93
CA GLY A 190 14.23 -7.64 -11.95
C GLY A 190 15.06 -8.87 -12.30
N PHE A 191 15.43 -9.06 -13.57
CA PHE A 191 16.28 -10.16 -14.04
C PHE A 191 17.74 -9.77 -14.23
N LEU A 192 18.12 -8.52 -13.94
CA LEU A 192 19.51 -8.08 -14.04
C LEU A 192 20.36 -8.58 -12.85
N GLU A 193 21.65 -8.77 -13.10
CA GLU A 193 22.61 -9.19 -12.09
C GLU A 193 23.12 -7.98 -11.30
N LEU A 194 23.27 -8.14 -9.99
CA LEU A 194 23.79 -7.11 -9.09
C LEU A 194 25.29 -6.90 -9.34
N GLY A 195 25.73 -5.63 -9.36
CA GLY A 195 27.15 -5.28 -9.48
C GLY A 195 27.68 -5.23 -10.92
N GLU A 196 26.85 -5.57 -11.91
CA GLU A 196 27.17 -5.43 -13.34
C GLU A 196 26.58 -4.13 -13.89
N ASP A 197 27.25 -3.55 -14.90
CA ASP A 197 26.79 -2.33 -15.56
C ASP A 197 25.99 -2.64 -16.82
N TYR A 198 24.95 -1.85 -17.07
CA TYR A 198 24.04 -2.02 -18.21
C TYR A 198 23.93 -0.73 -19.01
N SER A 199 23.97 -0.82 -20.34
CA SER A 199 23.96 0.35 -21.20
C SER A 199 22.58 0.99 -21.34
N THR A 200 22.52 2.33 -21.30
CA THR A 200 21.31 3.11 -21.55
C THR A 200 21.03 3.33 -23.05
N ALA A 201 21.95 2.97 -23.95
CA ALA A 201 21.83 3.25 -25.39
C ALA A 201 20.67 2.53 -26.09
N ALA A 202 20.20 1.41 -25.51
CA ALA A 202 19.09 0.63 -26.06
C ALA A 202 17.72 1.00 -25.48
N LEU A 203 17.68 1.94 -24.52
CA LEU A 203 16.47 2.36 -23.85
C LEU A 203 15.73 3.42 -24.67
N THR A 204 14.40 3.34 -24.67
CA THR A 204 13.55 4.36 -25.27
C THR A 204 13.52 5.64 -24.42
N ARG A 205 13.05 6.75 -25.00
CA ARG A 205 12.95 8.03 -24.28
C ARG A 205 12.11 7.92 -23.00
N THR A 206 11.04 7.13 -23.07
CA THR A 206 10.13 6.83 -21.94
C THR A 206 10.88 6.10 -20.82
N GLN A 207 11.65 5.05 -21.17
CA GLN A 207 12.45 4.26 -20.25
C GLN A 207 13.56 5.08 -19.58
N LEU A 208 14.16 6.05 -20.29
CA LEU A 208 15.14 6.97 -19.70
C LEU A 208 14.52 7.89 -18.63
N THR A 209 13.32 8.42 -18.88
CA THR A 209 12.60 9.22 -17.88
C THR A 209 12.18 8.37 -16.69
N THR A 210 11.74 7.13 -16.91
CA THR A 210 11.49 6.18 -15.83
C THR A 210 12.78 5.86 -15.06
N LEU A 211 13.91 5.66 -15.75
CA LEU A 211 15.19 5.41 -15.10
C LEU A 211 15.60 6.57 -14.19
N ASP A 212 15.34 7.83 -14.58
CA ASP A 212 15.61 8.99 -13.72
C ASP A 212 14.84 8.89 -12.40
N ILE A 213 13.55 8.54 -12.45
CA ILE A 213 12.71 8.36 -11.25
C ILE A 213 13.15 7.12 -10.44
N LEU A 214 13.51 6.02 -11.10
CA LEU A 214 14.03 4.83 -10.41
C LEU A 214 15.38 5.10 -9.74
N CYS A 215 16.19 6.01 -10.28
CA CYS A 215 17.40 6.49 -9.61
C CYS A 215 17.06 7.29 -8.36
N ASP A 216 16.11 8.22 -8.44
CA ASP A 216 15.67 9.03 -7.30
C ASP A 216 15.07 8.17 -6.19
N LEU A 217 14.39 7.07 -6.55
CA LEU A 217 13.87 6.06 -5.61
C LEU A 217 14.94 5.10 -5.09
N GLY A 218 16.17 5.13 -5.62
CA GLY A 218 17.24 4.19 -5.23
C GLY A 218 17.07 2.76 -5.77
N ILE A 219 16.14 2.53 -6.71
CA ILE A 219 15.91 1.23 -7.37
C ILE A 219 17.02 0.94 -8.40
N ALA A 220 17.52 1.99 -9.04
CA ALA A 220 18.70 1.94 -9.89
C ALA A 220 19.74 2.94 -9.38
N TYR A 221 21.01 2.68 -9.67
CA TYR A 221 22.10 3.62 -9.42
C TYR A 221 22.72 4.03 -10.75
N ARG A 222 23.00 5.33 -10.89
CA ARG A 222 23.69 5.89 -12.05
C ARG A 222 24.65 6.99 -11.58
N PRO A 223 25.95 6.94 -11.96
CA PRO A 223 26.94 7.92 -11.49
C PRO A 223 26.63 9.38 -11.86
N SER A 224 25.97 9.60 -13.01
CA SER A 224 25.55 10.93 -13.49
C SER A 224 24.33 10.79 -14.39
N LYS A 225 23.46 11.81 -14.47
CA LYS A 225 22.32 11.84 -15.39
C LYS A 225 22.73 11.66 -16.86
N SER A 226 23.97 12.03 -17.22
CA SER A 226 24.56 11.84 -18.55
C SER A 226 25.31 10.52 -18.75
N SER A 227 25.38 9.66 -17.73
CA SER A 227 26.12 8.39 -17.83
C SER A 227 25.42 7.41 -18.79
N THR A 228 26.24 6.73 -19.59
CA THR A 228 25.79 5.71 -20.55
C THR A 228 25.56 4.34 -19.93
N SER A 229 25.85 4.19 -18.63
CA SER A 229 25.67 2.94 -17.88
C SER A 229 24.86 3.15 -16.59
N PHE A 230 24.03 2.17 -16.23
CA PHE A 230 23.31 2.12 -14.96
C PHE A 230 23.50 0.77 -14.26
N TYR A 231 23.27 0.73 -12.95
CA TYR A 231 23.43 -0.44 -12.10
C TYR A 231 22.11 -0.74 -11.37
N PRO A 232 21.57 -1.96 -11.42
CA PRO A 232 20.42 -2.34 -10.60
C PRO A 232 20.81 -2.44 -9.12
N THR A 233 19.95 -1.97 -8.22
CA THR A 233 20.12 -2.19 -6.78
C THR A 233 19.34 -3.41 -6.31
N ARG A 234 19.56 -3.87 -5.07
CA ARG A 234 18.79 -4.98 -4.49
C ARG A 234 17.28 -4.70 -4.43
N LEU A 235 16.85 -3.43 -4.40
CA LEU A 235 15.43 -3.08 -4.51
C LEU A 235 14.85 -3.55 -5.85
N ALA A 236 15.57 -3.34 -6.97
CA ALA A 236 15.10 -3.76 -8.30
C ALA A 236 14.94 -5.28 -8.41
N VAL A 237 15.91 -6.04 -7.92
CA VAL A 237 15.86 -7.51 -7.96
C VAL A 237 14.79 -8.06 -7.01
N SER A 238 14.62 -7.44 -5.84
CA SER A 238 13.60 -7.80 -4.86
C SER A 238 12.16 -7.55 -5.36
N LEU A 239 11.96 -6.73 -6.40
CA LEU A 239 10.63 -6.52 -6.98
C LEU A 239 10.09 -7.80 -7.62
N VAL A 240 10.93 -8.54 -8.33
CA VAL A 240 10.53 -9.74 -9.07
C VAL A 240 10.79 -11.01 -8.27
N SER A 241 11.72 -10.97 -7.31
CA SER A 241 12.05 -12.09 -6.43
C SER A 241 11.73 -11.77 -4.97
N ASP A 242 10.64 -12.35 -4.43
CA ASP A 242 10.23 -12.20 -3.01
C ASP A 242 11.27 -12.79 -2.01
N SER A 243 12.30 -13.47 -2.52
CA SER A 243 13.37 -14.10 -1.73
C SER A 243 14.55 -13.19 -1.41
N ALA A 244 14.66 -12.00 -2.01
CA ALA A 244 15.85 -11.14 -1.95
C ALA A 244 15.54 -9.76 -1.36
N SER A 245 14.79 -9.67 -0.26
CA SER A 245 14.69 -8.42 0.49
C SER A 245 16.09 -7.94 0.86
N LEU A 246 16.39 -6.64 0.66
CA LEU A 246 17.59 -6.01 1.23
C LEU A 246 17.77 -6.52 2.67
N PRO A 247 18.97 -6.94 3.08
CA PRO A 247 19.20 -7.18 4.49
C PRO A 247 18.84 -5.88 5.22
N ALA A 248 17.76 -5.94 5.99
CA ALA A 248 17.35 -4.87 6.87
C ALA A 248 18.62 -4.39 7.59
N SER A 249 18.79 -3.07 7.64
CA SER A 249 19.94 -2.36 8.21
C SER A 249 20.65 -3.20 9.27
N GLY A 250 21.99 -3.25 9.24
CA GLY A 250 22.84 -3.94 10.23
C GLY A 250 22.72 -3.40 11.67
N HIS A 251 21.55 -2.91 12.05
CA HIS A 251 21.12 -2.40 13.34
C HIS A 251 19.75 -2.95 13.79
N SER A 252 19.18 -3.94 13.09
CA SER A 252 18.08 -4.75 13.60
C SER A 252 18.11 -6.14 12.97
N ASN A 253 18.23 -7.18 13.80
CA ASN A 253 18.09 -8.58 13.36
C ASN A 253 16.87 -8.73 12.44
N PRO A 254 16.99 -9.37 11.26
CA PRO A 254 15.92 -9.46 10.25
C PRO A 254 14.68 -10.23 10.71
N THR A 255 14.68 -10.77 11.94
CA THR A 255 13.61 -11.59 12.51
C THR A 255 13.22 -11.19 13.93
N GLY A 256 13.91 -10.22 14.53
CA GLY A 256 13.67 -9.79 15.91
C GLY A 256 13.08 -8.40 15.95
N GLY A 257 11.84 -8.26 16.41
CA GLY A 257 11.31 -6.93 16.71
C GLY A 257 12.17 -6.20 17.75
N TYR A 258 12.02 -4.90 17.84
CA TYR A 258 12.83 -4.03 18.69
C TYR A 258 12.01 -3.29 19.75
N ILE A 259 10.68 -3.45 19.73
CA ILE A 259 9.77 -2.72 20.59
C ILE A 259 9.39 -3.58 21.80
N ILE A 260 9.52 -3.00 22.99
CA ILE A 260 9.00 -3.53 24.23
C ILE A 260 7.89 -2.62 24.75
N VAL A 261 6.73 -3.20 25.08
CA VAL A 261 5.57 -2.48 25.63
C VAL A 261 5.20 -3.07 26.99
N GLU A 262 5.13 -2.21 28.00
CA GLU A 262 4.75 -2.58 29.37
C GLU A 262 3.26 -2.32 29.66
N THR A 263 2.75 -2.91 30.75
CA THR A 263 1.36 -2.74 31.23
C THR A 263 1.00 -1.31 31.64
N ASN A 264 2.01 -0.49 31.96
CA ASN A 264 1.87 0.93 32.35
C ASN A 264 1.90 1.90 31.14
N HIS A 265 1.77 1.37 29.92
CA HIS A 265 1.84 2.07 28.63
C HIS A 265 3.22 2.64 28.28
N ARG A 266 4.29 2.25 28.97
CA ARG A 266 5.67 2.61 28.57
C ARG A 266 6.09 1.77 27.38
N VAL A 267 6.84 2.41 26.48
CA VAL A 267 7.39 1.80 25.28
C VAL A 267 8.89 2.03 25.26
N TYR A 268 9.62 0.95 25.00
CA TYR A 268 11.07 0.93 24.86
C TYR A 268 11.41 0.38 23.49
N ALA A 269 12.04 1.18 22.64
CA ALA A 269 12.42 0.79 21.29
C ALA A 269 13.95 0.74 21.18
N TYR A 270 14.49 -0.46 20.94
CA TYR A 270 15.91 -0.71 20.74
C TYR A 270 16.29 -0.49 19.28
N THR A 271 16.40 0.77 18.87
CA THR A 271 16.73 1.12 17.49
C THR A 271 17.58 2.37 17.40
N THR A 272 18.50 2.37 16.43
CA THR A 272 19.29 3.54 16.02
C THR A 272 18.66 4.25 14.81
N SER A 273 17.69 3.62 14.14
CA SER A 273 17.07 4.13 12.92
C SER A 273 16.16 5.32 13.22
N LEU A 274 16.50 6.47 12.65
CA LEU A 274 15.68 7.69 12.75
C LEU A 274 14.26 7.49 12.20
N LEU A 275 14.12 6.68 11.15
CA LEU A 275 12.83 6.38 10.56
C LEU A 275 11.92 5.65 11.55
N GLN A 276 12.43 4.58 12.17
CA GLN A 276 11.66 3.80 13.15
C GLN A 276 11.26 4.65 14.36
N ILE A 277 12.15 5.54 14.80
CA ILE A 277 11.87 6.50 15.88
C ILE A 277 10.77 7.49 15.44
N ALA A 278 10.84 7.98 14.21
CA ALA A 278 9.85 8.91 13.67
C ALA A 278 8.48 8.24 13.54
N VAL A 279 8.39 7.00 13.05
CA VAL A 279 7.15 6.23 12.99
C VAL A 279 6.57 6.02 14.39
N LEU A 280 7.40 5.64 15.37
CA LEU A 280 6.97 5.46 16.75
C LEU A 280 6.43 6.76 17.37
N SER A 281 7.02 7.91 17.03
CA SER A 281 6.60 9.21 17.55
C SER A 281 5.23 9.69 17.05
N LEU A 282 4.68 9.08 15.99
CA LEU A 282 3.37 9.44 15.47
C LEU A 282 2.24 9.12 16.45
N PHE A 283 2.36 8.00 17.18
CA PHE A 283 1.33 7.52 18.10
C PHE A 283 1.80 7.41 19.56
N THR A 284 3.07 7.70 19.84
CA THR A 284 3.63 7.73 21.21
C THR A 284 4.23 9.09 21.55
N ARG A 285 4.25 9.42 22.84
CA ARG A 285 5.01 10.57 23.35
C ARG A 285 6.39 10.07 23.77
N LEU A 286 7.39 10.34 22.94
CA LEU A 286 8.79 10.03 23.26
C LEU A 286 9.28 10.92 24.41
N THR A 287 9.99 10.31 25.37
CA THR A 287 10.47 10.99 26.59
C THR A 287 11.98 11.14 26.59
N THR A 288 12.73 10.08 26.28
CA THR A 288 14.19 10.12 26.27
C THR A 288 14.75 9.34 25.09
N ARG A 289 15.89 9.82 24.57
CA ARG A 289 16.64 9.17 23.51
C ARG A 289 18.07 8.89 23.99
N PHE A 290 18.43 7.63 24.01
CA PHE A 290 19.79 7.12 24.18
C PHE A 290 20.35 6.69 22.81
N PRO A 291 21.65 6.39 22.69
CA PRO A 291 22.27 6.01 21.41
C PRO A 291 21.61 4.81 20.72
N ASN A 292 21.14 3.82 21.49
CA ASN A 292 20.54 2.57 21.00
C ASN A 292 19.17 2.24 21.61
N LEU A 293 18.58 3.18 22.36
CA LEU A 293 17.30 2.99 23.04
C LEU A 293 16.50 4.28 23.02
N VAL A 294 15.24 4.18 22.63
CA VAL A 294 14.27 5.26 22.77
C VAL A 294 13.20 4.84 23.74
N SER A 295 12.91 5.69 24.73
CA SER A 295 11.82 5.48 25.67
C SER A 295 10.69 6.48 25.40
N GLY A 296 9.45 6.03 25.60
CA GLY A 296 8.27 6.85 25.48
C GLY A 296 7.08 6.26 26.21
N LYS A 297 5.93 6.93 26.09
CA LYS A 297 4.66 6.48 26.65
C LYS A 297 3.54 6.62 25.64
N ILE A 298 2.68 5.61 25.53
CA ILE A 298 1.42 5.69 24.79
C ILE A 298 0.42 6.43 25.68
N THR A 299 -0.13 7.53 25.19
CA THR A 299 -1.07 8.37 25.94
C THR A 299 -2.34 8.60 25.12
N ARG A 300 -3.45 8.91 25.80
CA ARG A 300 -4.70 9.31 25.15
C ARG A 300 -4.48 10.42 24.12
N GLN A 301 -3.70 11.45 24.47
CA GLN A 301 -3.39 12.57 23.59
C GLN A 301 -2.58 12.14 22.36
N SER A 302 -1.59 11.26 22.52
CA SER A 302 -0.76 10.79 21.38
C SER A 302 -1.56 9.91 20.42
N VAL A 303 -2.43 9.04 20.95
CA VAL A 303 -3.31 8.19 20.13
C VAL A 303 -4.38 9.03 19.43
N GLN A 304 -5.02 9.97 20.12
CA GLN A 304 -5.96 10.90 19.50
C GLN A 304 -5.31 11.78 18.42
N LYS A 305 -4.05 12.18 18.60
CA LYS A 305 -3.28 12.88 17.55
C LYS A 305 -3.07 11.98 16.34
N ALA A 306 -2.68 10.72 16.54
CA ALA A 306 -2.51 9.75 15.46
C ALA A 306 -3.82 9.51 14.69
N ILE A 307 -4.94 9.37 15.39
CA ILE A 307 -6.26 9.18 14.77
C ILE A 307 -6.71 10.42 14.00
N LYS A 308 -6.36 11.63 14.45
CA LYS A 308 -6.58 12.86 13.65
C LYS A 308 -5.80 12.87 12.33
N LEU A 309 -4.65 12.19 12.28
CA LEU A 309 -3.86 11.97 11.06
C LEU A 309 -4.40 10.79 10.23
N GLY A 310 -5.49 10.14 10.65
CA GLY A 310 -6.09 9.00 9.97
C GLY A 310 -5.47 7.65 10.34
N ILE A 311 -4.69 7.58 11.42
CA ILE A 311 -4.09 6.33 11.90
C ILE A 311 -5.07 5.62 12.83
N SER A 312 -5.56 4.45 12.43
CA SER A 312 -6.49 3.63 13.22
C SER A 312 -5.80 2.90 14.38
N SER A 313 -6.58 2.54 15.41
CA SER A 313 -6.09 1.73 16.53
C SER A 313 -5.51 0.39 16.06
N GLN A 314 -6.15 -0.26 15.09
CA GLN A 314 -5.74 -1.55 14.57
C GLN A 314 -4.39 -1.48 13.87
N GLN A 315 -4.09 -0.40 13.14
CA GLN A 315 -2.77 -0.20 12.53
C GLN A 315 -1.68 -0.03 13.58
N ILE A 316 -1.95 0.72 14.66
CA ILE A 316 -1.00 0.90 15.78
C ILE A 316 -0.71 -0.46 16.42
N ILE A 317 -1.74 -1.26 16.70
CA ILE A 317 -1.60 -2.58 17.31
C ILE A 317 -0.83 -3.53 16.39
N SER A 318 -1.16 -3.55 15.09
CA SER A 318 -0.46 -4.37 14.09
C SER A 318 1.01 -4.01 13.99
N TYR A 319 1.36 -2.72 14.05
CA TYR A 319 2.75 -2.26 14.05
C TYR A 319 3.50 -2.70 15.31
N LEU A 320 2.93 -2.47 16.49
CA LEU A 320 3.51 -2.91 17.77
C LEU A 320 3.70 -4.43 17.81
N THR A 321 2.78 -5.17 17.18
CA THR A 321 2.83 -6.63 17.05
C THR A 321 3.96 -7.08 16.13
N ALA A 322 4.03 -6.53 14.92
CA ALA A 322 5.02 -6.90 13.92
C ALA A 322 6.45 -6.64 14.43
N HIS A 323 6.66 -5.53 15.13
CA HIS A 323 7.96 -5.11 15.65
C HIS A 323 8.17 -5.42 17.14
N ALA A 324 7.37 -6.32 17.73
CA ALA A 324 7.55 -6.76 19.12
C ALA A 324 8.85 -7.54 19.33
N HIS A 325 9.58 -7.21 20.40
CA HIS A 325 10.85 -7.84 20.75
C HIS A 325 10.72 -9.36 20.93
N PRO A 326 11.69 -10.19 20.51
CA PRO A 326 11.64 -11.65 20.65
C PRO A 326 11.35 -12.12 22.07
N GLN A 327 11.81 -11.40 23.09
CA GLN A 327 11.52 -11.73 24.49
C GLN A 327 10.02 -11.57 24.83
N MET A 328 9.33 -10.60 24.25
CA MET A 328 7.88 -10.45 24.42
C MET A 328 7.11 -11.50 23.64
N ARG A 329 7.59 -11.90 22.46
CA ARG A 329 6.96 -12.95 21.65
C ARG A 329 6.91 -14.32 22.36
N LYS A 330 7.75 -14.53 23.38
CA LYS A 330 7.73 -15.75 24.21
C LYS A 330 6.51 -15.83 25.14
N THR A 331 5.89 -14.70 25.46
CA THR A 331 4.72 -14.62 26.34
C THR A 331 3.48 -14.46 25.47
N GLN A 332 2.44 -15.28 25.66
CA GLN A 332 1.14 -15.08 24.98
C GLN A 332 0.08 -14.60 25.99
N PRO A 333 -0.66 -13.51 25.70
CA PRO A 333 -0.49 -12.59 24.56
C PRO A 333 0.80 -11.74 24.67
N PHE A 334 1.49 -11.52 23.55
CA PHE A 334 2.79 -10.80 23.56
C PHE A 334 2.64 -9.29 23.73
N LEU A 335 1.46 -8.73 23.44
CA LEU A 335 1.09 -7.37 23.84
C LEU A 335 0.14 -7.44 25.04
N PRO A 336 0.34 -6.62 26.09
CA PRO A 336 -0.58 -6.59 27.21
C PRO A 336 -2.01 -6.23 26.76
N PRO A 337 -3.04 -7.01 27.13
CA PRO A 337 -4.42 -6.78 26.69
C PRO A 337 -4.94 -5.42 27.16
N THR A 338 -4.52 -4.96 28.35
CA THR A 338 -4.84 -3.64 28.89
C THR A 338 -4.40 -2.50 27.98
N VAL A 339 -3.27 -2.65 27.28
CA VAL A 339 -2.77 -1.64 26.35
C VAL A 339 -3.57 -1.66 25.06
N ILE A 340 -3.88 -2.85 24.53
CA ILE A 340 -4.70 -3.03 23.32
C ILE A 340 -6.07 -2.40 23.52
N ASP A 341 -6.74 -2.73 24.62
CA ASP A 341 -8.09 -2.25 24.91
C ASP A 341 -8.10 -0.73 25.12
N GLN A 342 -7.10 -0.18 25.82
CA GLN A 342 -7.00 1.28 26.00
C GLN A 342 -6.80 2.02 24.67
N ILE A 343 -5.99 1.51 23.75
CA ILE A 343 -5.79 2.14 22.44
C ILE A 343 -7.12 2.15 21.65
N ARG A 344 -7.88 1.05 21.68
CA ARG A 344 -9.21 0.96 21.03
C ARG A 344 -10.21 1.91 21.68
N LEU A 345 -10.28 1.95 23.02
CA LEU A 345 -11.16 2.86 23.75
C LEU A 345 -10.86 4.33 23.42
N TRP A 346 -9.59 4.71 23.28
CA TRP A 346 -9.21 6.07 22.91
C TRP A 346 -9.58 6.44 21.47
N GLU A 347 -9.76 5.46 20.58
CA GLU A 347 -10.33 5.66 19.25
C GLU A 347 -11.85 5.86 19.32
N PHE A 348 -12.56 4.95 19.99
CA PHE A 348 -14.01 5.05 20.18
C PHE A 348 -14.43 6.32 20.90
N ASP A 349 -13.60 6.87 21.79
CA ASP A 349 -13.83 8.16 22.44
C ASP A 349 -14.10 9.32 21.45
N ARG A 350 -13.59 9.25 20.21
CA ARG A 350 -13.87 10.23 19.15
C ARG A 350 -15.20 9.97 18.44
N GLU A 351 -15.57 8.70 18.30
CA GLU A 351 -16.78 8.25 17.59
C GLU A 351 -18.05 8.34 18.44
N ARG A 352 -17.96 8.78 19.70
CA ARG A 352 -19.11 8.88 20.62
C ARG A 352 -20.19 9.87 20.20
N VAL A 353 -19.91 10.78 19.27
CA VAL A 353 -20.85 11.83 18.85
C VAL A 353 -21.09 11.70 17.36
N GLU A 354 -22.20 11.05 17.02
CA GLU A 354 -22.74 11.08 15.66
C GLU A 354 -23.64 12.31 15.51
N VAL A 355 -23.30 13.19 14.57
CA VAL A 355 -24.09 14.37 14.26
C VAL A 355 -24.96 14.06 13.06
N THR A 356 -26.27 13.91 13.29
CA THR A 356 -27.25 13.73 12.22
C THR A 356 -27.91 15.08 11.96
N GLN A 357 -27.84 15.57 10.72
CA GLN A 357 -28.63 16.71 10.29
C GLN A 357 -30.06 16.26 10.00
N GLY A 358 -31.03 17.09 10.34
CA GLY A 358 -32.44 16.74 10.22
C GLY A 358 -33.35 17.73 10.92
N TYR A 359 -34.61 17.34 11.06
CA TYR A 359 -35.68 18.19 11.56
C TYR A 359 -36.29 17.60 12.83
N LEU A 360 -36.50 18.45 13.83
CA LEU A 360 -37.19 18.09 15.06
C LEU A 360 -38.67 18.47 14.93
N MET A 361 -39.53 17.46 14.94
CA MET A 361 -40.98 17.63 14.98
C MET A 361 -41.42 17.74 16.45
N LYS A 362 -42.09 18.84 16.77
CA LYS A 362 -42.57 19.19 18.12
C LYS A 362 -43.93 19.89 18.03
N GLU A 363 -44.57 20.09 19.19
CA GLU A 363 -45.82 20.87 19.33
C GLU A 363 -47.03 20.25 18.59
N PHE A 364 -47.28 18.96 18.80
CA PHE A 364 -48.48 18.29 18.29
C PHE A 364 -49.71 18.63 19.13
N ASN A 365 -50.85 18.88 18.46
CA ASN A 365 -52.09 19.28 19.14
C ASN A 365 -52.72 18.11 19.90
N THR A 366 -52.64 16.89 19.33
CA THR A 366 -53.25 15.68 19.90
C THR A 366 -52.24 14.55 20.01
N GLU A 367 -52.45 13.63 20.96
CA GLU A 367 -51.60 12.43 21.09
C GLU A 367 -51.76 11.46 19.93
N SER A 368 -52.97 11.35 19.36
CA SER A 368 -53.22 10.55 18.15
C SER A 368 -52.42 11.08 16.96
N GLU A 369 -52.38 12.40 16.77
CA GLU A 369 -51.62 13.06 15.72
C GLU A 369 -50.12 12.77 15.80
N TYR A 370 -49.57 12.84 17.01
CA TYR A 370 -48.18 12.45 17.26
C TYR A 370 -47.92 10.99 16.86
N ARG A 371 -48.77 10.06 17.30
CA ARG A 371 -48.59 8.63 17.01
C ARG A 371 -48.72 8.33 15.52
N ASP A 372 -49.70 8.92 14.83
CA ASP A 372 -49.90 8.72 13.39
C ASP A 372 -48.73 9.25 12.57
N THR A 373 -48.24 10.45 12.91
CA THR A 373 -47.12 11.07 12.20
C THR A 373 -45.79 10.38 12.49
N ALA A 374 -45.57 9.90 13.72
CA ALA A 374 -44.42 9.10 14.08
C ALA A 374 -44.43 7.71 13.40
N ALA A 375 -45.60 7.05 13.35
CA ALA A 375 -45.76 5.77 12.66
C ALA A 375 -45.55 5.90 11.15
N TYR A 376 -46.02 7.00 10.56
CA TYR A 376 -45.77 7.30 9.15
C TYR A 376 -44.27 7.54 8.89
N ALA A 377 -43.58 8.31 9.75
CA ALA A 377 -42.13 8.51 9.67
C ALA A 377 -41.33 7.20 9.85
N GLU A 378 -41.79 6.30 10.73
CA GLU A 378 -41.21 4.97 10.94
C GLU A 378 -41.39 4.08 9.71
N SER A 379 -42.58 4.10 9.07
CA SER A 379 -42.86 3.33 7.85
C SER A 379 -42.02 3.79 6.64
N LEU A 380 -41.66 5.08 6.60
CA LEU A 380 -40.80 5.66 5.57
C LEU A 380 -39.30 5.46 5.85
N GLY A 381 -38.92 4.98 7.05
CA GLY A 381 -37.53 4.80 7.44
C GLY A 381 -36.74 6.10 7.63
N VAL A 382 -37.43 7.23 7.85
CA VAL A 382 -36.81 8.55 8.05
C VAL A 382 -36.71 8.96 9.53
N LEU A 383 -37.33 8.18 10.42
CA LEU A 383 -37.31 8.40 11.87
C LEU A 383 -35.96 8.00 12.47
N VAL A 384 -35.26 8.97 13.07
CA VAL A 384 -33.93 8.76 13.68
C VAL A 384 -34.04 8.65 15.20
N TRP A 385 -34.94 9.41 15.83
CA TRP A 385 -35.13 9.40 17.27
C TRP A 385 -36.57 9.78 17.65
N ARG A 386 -37.13 9.18 18.71
CA ARG A 386 -38.44 9.57 19.25
C ARG A 386 -38.45 9.63 20.77
N ASN A 387 -39.27 10.51 21.32
CA ASN A 387 -39.57 10.58 22.75
C ASN A 387 -41.08 10.80 22.96
N ASP A 388 -41.75 9.71 23.31
CA ASP A 388 -43.20 9.67 23.48
C ASP A 388 -43.69 10.52 24.67
N MET A 389 -42.89 10.62 25.74
CA MET A 389 -43.26 11.42 26.92
C MET A 389 -43.35 12.90 26.62
N LYS A 390 -42.47 13.40 25.74
CA LYS A 390 -42.43 14.81 25.33
C LYS A 390 -43.17 15.05 24.01
N LYS A 391 -43.72 14.02 23.36
CA LYS A 391 -44.33 14.07 22.03
C LYS A 391 -43.43 14.77 21.01
N VAL A 392 -42.16 14.36 20.96
CA VAL A 392 -41.18 14.88 19.99
C VAL A 392 -40.51 13.75 19.25
N PHE A 393 -40.18 13.96 17.99
CA PHE A 393 -39.38 13.02 17.22
C PHE A 393 -38.51 13.74 16.18
N PHE A 394 -37.38 13.14 15.84
CA PHE A 394 -36.37 13.68 14.93
C PHE A 394 -36.32 12.84 13.65
N VAL A 395 -36.32 13.52 12.50
CA VAL A 395 -36.28 12.91 11.17
C VAL A 395 -35.10 13.42 10.35
N ASP A 396 -34.51 12.53 9.54
CA ASP A 396 -33.47 12.85 8.54
C ASP A 396 -34.04 13.77 7.45
N ARG A 397 -35.16 13.37 6.84
CA ARG A 397 -35.78 14.04 5.67
C ARG A 397 -37.22 14.45 5.95
N ILE A 398 -37.60 15.66 5.50
CA ILE A 398 -38.93 16.23 5.75
C ILE A 398 -39.85 16.30 4.53
N GLU A 399 -39.36 16.18 3.29
CA GLU A 399 -40.16 16.40 2.06
C GLU A 399 -41.39 15.49 1.93
N GLN A 400 -41.24 14.22 2.30
CA GLN A 400 -42.34 13.25 2.27
C GLN A 400 -43.30 13.43 3.45
N MET A 401 -42.79 13.98 4.56
CA MET A 401 -43.57 14.30 5.76
C MET A 401 -44.42 15.56 5.55
N THR A 402 -43.89 16.61 4.91
CA THR A 402 -44.66 17.83 4.61
C THR A 402 -45.83 17.53 3.69
N THR A 403 -45.62 16.71 2.66
CA THR A 403 -46.68 16.29 1.73
C THR A 403 -47.81 15.55 2.45
N TYR A 404 -47.47 14.70 3.42
CA TYR A 404 -48.45 13.99 4.26
C TYR A 404 -49.21 14.94 5.19
N LEU A 405 -48.50 15.86 5.85
CA LEU A 405 -49.10 16.88 6.72
C LEU A 405 -50.00 17.85 5.95
N GLU A 406 -49.62 18.26 4.73
CA GLU A 406 -50.43 19.11 3.86
C GLU A 406 -51.69 18.40 3.37
N ARG A 407 -51.59 17.13 2.97
CA ARG A 407 -52.76 16.31 2.58
C ARG A 407 -53.73 16.13 3.73
N ARG A 408 -53.21 15.93 4.93
CA ARG A 408 -54.01 15.79 6.16
C ARG A 408 -54.68 17.10 6.56
N ASN A 409 -53.99 18.23 6.48
CA ASN A 409 -54.57 19.56 6.76
C ASN A 409 -55.61 20.00 5.73
N ARG A 410 -55.53 19.54 4.47
CA ARG A 410 -56.56 19.78 3.44
C ARG A 410 -57.78 18.86 3.57
N GLY A 411 -57.68 17.80 4.37
CA GLY A 411 -58.74 16.82 4.60
C GLY A 411 -59.61 17.11 5.83
N HIS A 412 -59.40 18.24 6.51
CA HIS A 412 -60.18 18.70 7.66
C HIS A 412 -61.07 19.90 7.34
#